data_AF-M3CQG4-F1
#
_entry.id   AF-M3CQG4-F1
#
_cell.length_a   1.000
_cell.length_b   1.000
_cell.length_c   1.000
_cell.angle_alpha   90.00
_cell.angle_beta   90.00
_cell.angle_gamma   90.00
#
_symmetry.space_group_name_H-M   'P 1'
#
loop_
_entity.id
_entity.type
_entity.pdbx_description
1 polymer ?
#
loop_
_entity_poly.entity_id
_entity_poly.type
_entity_poly.pdbx_seq_one_letter_code
_entity_poly.pdbx_strand_id
1 'polypeptide(L)'
;MVWLAEPPKQETIAPVVLAQRAVDSMALLGPDIASPRVAGRYTVGVPMWMWVNQSATTYGPNTASASAGGVTVTAIAKVSKIVWQMGDGSFVTCVGPGTPYKGSSDMAESPTCGHRYSKTSAGAPGGRYSVTATSTWTIDWQGGGQSGQLEEIRQSDTQVAVGELQVVR
;
A
#
# COMPACT_ATOMS: atom_id res chain seq x y z
N MET A 1 18.32 -36.94 -50.64
CA MET A 1 18.98 -36.01 -49.68
C MET A 1 17.86 -35.24 -49.00
N VAL A 2 17.43 -35.68 -47.82
CA VAL A 2 16.29 -35.08 -47.11
C VAL A 2 16.86 -34.11 -46.09
N TRP A 3 16.61 -32.81 -46.29
CA TRP A 3 16.94 -31.77 -45.34
C TRP A 3 15.95 -31.86 -44.16
N LEU A 4 16.44 -32.12 -42.96
CA LEU A 4 15.69 -31.90 -41.72
C LEU A 4 16.02 -30.47 -41.29
N ALA A 5 15.08 -29.54 -41.48
CA ALA A 5 15.17 -28.22 -40.89
C ALA A 5 15.18 -28.40 -39.36
N GLU A 6 16.23 -27.93 -38.68
CA GLU A 6 16.24 -27.85 -37.23
C GLU A 6 15.04 -27.00 -36.78
N PRO A 7 14.21 -27.50 -35.85
CA PRO A 7 13.08 -26.72 -35.37
C PRO A 7 13.61 -25.42 -34.75
N PRO A 8 12.94 -24.27 -35.00
CA PRO A 8 13.42 -23.00 -34.47
C PRO A 8 13.54 -23.11 -32.95
N LYS A 9 14.70 -22.70 -32.43
CA LYS A 9 14.95 -22.58 -30.98
C LYS A 9 13.83 -21.70 -30.41
N GLN A 10 12.88 -22.31 -29.70
CA GLN A 10 11.87 -21.55 -28.97
C GLN A 10 12.61 -20.71 -27.93
N GLU A 11 12.54 -19.38 -28.04
CA GLU A 11 12.96 -18.48 -26.98
C GLU A 11 12.06 -18.74 -25.77
N THR A 12 12.54 -19.55 -24.83
CA THR A 12 11.83 -19.83 -23.59
C THR A 12 11.95 -18.60 -22.70
N ILE A 13 10.88 -17.82 -22.60
CA ILE A 13 10.79 -16.72 -21.64
C ILE A 13 10.88 -17.30 -20.23
N ALA A 14 11.78 -16.77 -19.40
CA ALA A 14 11.94 -17.22 -18.02
C ALA A 14 10.64 -16.98 -17.21
N PRO A 15 10.18 -17.93 -16.38
CA PRO A 15 8.94 -17.78 -15.59
C PRO A 15 8.88 -16.51 -14.74
N VAL A 16 10.01 -16.05 -14.17
CA VAL A 16 10.05 -14.78 -13.40
C VAL A 16 9.70 -13.55 -14.25
N VAL A 17 10.00 -13.56 -15.56
CA VAL A 17 9.62 -12.48 -16.47
C VAL A 17 8.11 -12.50 -16.72
N LEU A 18 7.50 -13.68 -16.80
CA LEU A 18 6.04 -13.81 -16.85
C LEU A 18 5.38 -13.40 -15.53
N ALA A 19 6.02 -13.68 -14.38
CA ALA A 19 5.56 -13.18 -13.09
C ALA A 19 5.51 -11.65 -13.05
N GLN A 20 6.58 -10.97 -13.49
CA GLN A 20 6.59 -9.51 -13.54
C GLN A 20 5.51 -8.97 -14.49
N ARG A 21 5.34 -9.57 -15.68
CA ARG A 21 4.26 -9.17 -16.61
C ARG A 21 2.86 -9.33 -15.99
N ALA A 22 2.64 -10.39 -15.22
CA ALA A 22 1.39 -10.57 -14.49
C ALA A 22 1.21 -9.45 -13.45
N VAL A 23 2.25 -9.13 -12.66
CA VAL A 23 2.23 -8.01 -11.69
C VAL A 23 1.96 -6.67 -12.36
N ASP A 24 2.62 -6.37 -13.49
CA ASP A 24 2.42 -5.12 -14.22
C ASP A 24 0.97 -4.96 -14.69
N SER A 25 0.28 -6.07 -15.01
CA SER A 25 -1.13 -6.06 -15.40
C SER A 25 -2.12 -5.85 -14.24
N MET A 26 -1.68 -6.01 -12.99
CA MET A 26 -2.53 -5.84 -11.81
C MET A 26 -2.85 -4.37 -11.50
N ALA A 27 -2.12 -3.42 -12.10
CA ALA A 27 -2.27 -1.98 -11.86
C ALA A 27 -2.27 -1.63 -10.35
N LEU A 28 -1.30 -2.17 -9.60
CA LEU A 28 -1.18 -1.93 -8.15
C LEU A 28 -0.94 -0.44 -7.88
N LEU A 29 -1.83 0.14 -7.08
CA LEU A 29 -1.84 1.54 -6.67
C LEU A 29 -1.32 1.70 -5.24
N GLY A 30 -1.09 2.95 -4.84
CA GLY A 30 -0.85 3.30 -3.44
C GLY A 30 -2.08 3.01 -2.56
N PRO A 31 -1.90 3.05 -1.23
CA PRO A 31 -3.02 2.84 -0.31
C PRO A 31 -4.14 3.86 -0.55
N ASP A 32 -5.39 3.42 -0.55
CA ASP A 32 -6.55 4.33 -0.57
C ASP A 32 -6.81 4.84 0.85
N ILE A 33 -6.25 6.00 1.19
CA ILE A 33 -6.29 6.56 2.54
C ILE A 33 -7.72 7.01 2.88
N ALA A 34 -8.37 6.27 3.78
CA ALA A 34 -9.68 6.63 4.31
C ALA A 34 -9.58 7.53 5.55
N SER A 35 -8.56 7.27 6.40
CA SER A 35 -8.17 8.15 7.49
C SER A 35 -6.64 8.19 7.62
N PRO A 36 -6.03 9.38 7.72
CA PRO A 36 -6.69 10.68 7.84
C PRO A 36 -7.36 11.18 6.55
N ARG A 37 -8.48 11.89 6.68
CA ARG A 37 -9.23 12.43 5.55
C ARG A 37 -8.42 13.52 4.86
N VAL A 38 -8.55 13.58 3.53
CA VAL A 38 -7.96 14.66 2.72
C VAL A 38 -8.40 16.01 3.26
N ALA A 39 -7.42 16.88 3.49
CA ALA A 39 -7.61 18.19 4.10
C ALA A 39 -8.31 18.17 5.47
N GLY A 40 -8.27 17.04 6.18
CA GLY A 40 -8.88 16.86 7.49
C GLY A 40 -8.28 17.80 8.55
N ARG A 41 -9.10 18.12 9.55
CA ARG A 41 -8.74 18.95 10.71
C ARG A 41 -8.76 18.06 11.95
N TYR A 42 -7.67 18.09 12.69
CA TYR A 42 -7.44 17.26 13.86
C TYR A 42 -6.87 18.12 14.99
N THR A 43 -6.87 17.54 16.19
CA THR A 43 -6.47 18.25 17.40
C THR A 43 -5.20 17.63 17.98
N VAL A 44 -4.28 18.48 18.43
CA VAL A 44 -3.14 18.08 19.25
C VAL A 44 -3.64 17.26 20.44
N GLY A 45 -2.96 16.15 20.71
CA GLY A 45 -3.27 15.31 21.85
C GLY A 45 -4.57 14.52 21.72
N VAL A 46 -5.23 14.45 20.56
CA VAL A 46 -6.37 13.53 20.34
C VAL A 46 -5.89 12.32 19.51
N PRO A 47 -6.22 11.07 19.91
CA PRO A 47 -5.82 9.90 19.14
C PRO A 47 -6.42 9.94 17.73
N MET A 48 -5.56 9.83 16.72
CA MET A 48 -5.93 9.69 15.32
C MET A 48 -5.89 8.22 14.94
N TRP A 49 -7.02 7.69 14.50
CA TRP A 49 -7.10 6.33 13.94
C TRP A 49 -6.80 6.40 12.46
N MET A 50 -5.93 5.53 11.97
CA MET A 50 -5.51 5.49 10.58
C MET A 50 -5.96 4.17 9.95
N TRP A 51 -6.56 4.24 8.77
CA TRP A 51 -6.94 3.06 8.00
C TRP A 51 -7.09 3.39 6.53
N VAL A 52 -7.03 2.34 5.70
CA VAL A 52 -7.17 2.41 4.25
C VAL A 52 -8.39 1.61 3.79
N ASN A 53 -9.03 2.05 2.71
CA ASN A 53 -10.01 1.23 2.04
C ASN A 53 -9.30 0.10 1.30
N GLN A 54 -9.95 -1.06 1.29
CA GLN A 54 -9.40 -2.27 0.69
C GLN A 54 -10.06 -2.50 -0.66
N SER A 55 -9.24 -2.62 -1.70
CA SER A 55 -9.62 -3.11 -3.02
C SER A 55 -8.51 -4.02 -3.55
N ALA A 56 -8.76 -4.71 -4.66
CA ALA A 56 -7.74 -5.52 -5.31
C ALA A 56 -6.49 -4.69 -5.66
N THR A 57 -6.64 -3.46 -6.14
CA THR A 57 -5.51 -2.63 -6.59
C THR A 57 -4.84 -1.82 -5.49
N THR A 58 -5.50 -1.58 -4.35
CA THR A 58 -4.99 -0.69 -3.28
C THR A 58 -4.54 -1.42 -2.02
N TYR A 59 -4.94 -2.68 -1.83
CA TYR A 59 -4.57 -3.50 -0.67
C TYR A 59 -4.42 -4.99 -0.97
N GLY A 60 -5.18 -5.49 -1.93
CA GLY A 60 -5.18 -6.89 -2.34
C GLY A 60 -6.09 -7.79 -1.49
N PRO A 61 -6.19 -9.08 -1.84
CA PRO A 61 -5.40 -9.74 -2.89
C PRO A 61 -5.76 -9.29 -4.31
N ASN A 62 -4.78 -9.29 -5.22
CA ASN A 62 -4.94 -9.14 -6.67
C ASN A 62 -4.25 -10.30 -7.38
N THR A 63 -4.95 -10.95 -8.31
CA THR A 63 -4.43 -12.13 -8.99
C THR A 63 -4.41 -11.88 -10.49
N ALA A 64 -3.28 -12.19 -11.12
CA ALA A 64 -3.11 -12.07 -12.57
C ALA A 64 -2.20 -13.18 -13.08
N SER A 65 -2.27 -13.43 -14.39
CA SER A 65 -1.45 -14.43 -15.05
C SER A 65 -0.87 -13.90 -16.35
N ALA A 66 0.29 -14.43 -16.74
CA ALA A 66 0.89 -14.18 -18.05
C ALA A 66 1.41 -15.49 -18.65
N SER A 67 1.34 -15.59 -19.97
CA SER A 67 1.73 -16.80 -20.70
C SER A 67 2.65 -16.48 -21.87
N ALA A 68 3.65 -17.33 -22.11
CA ALA A 68 4.47 -17.33 -23.33
C ALA A 68 5.07 -18.72 -23.55
N GLY A 69 5.17 -19.16 -24.81
CA GLY A 69 5.85 -20.42 -25.14
C GLY A 69 5.30 -21.66 -24.43
N GLY A 70 3.98 -21.72 -24.19
CA GLY A 70 3.33 -22.83 -23.47
C GLY A 70 3.49 -22.81 -21.96
N VAL A 71 4.24 -21.85 -21.41
CA VAL A 71 4.36 -21.61 -19.97
C VAL A 71 3.32 -20.56 -19.55
N THR A 72 2.61 -20.82 -18.46
CA THR A 72 1.74 -19.86 -17.78
C THR A 72 2.23 -19.68 -16.35
N VAL A 73 2.31 -18.43 -15.91
CA VAL A 73 2.63 -18.04 -14.54
C VAL A 73 1.47 -17.26 -13.96
N THR A 74 1.11 -17.58 -12.72
CA THR A 74 0.10 -16.86 -11.93
C THR A 74 0.77 -16.20 -10.75
N ALA A 75 0.48 -14.92 -10.54
CA ALA A 75 0.95 -14.11 -9.42
C ALA A 75 -0.24 -13.66 -8.57
N ILE A 76 -0.05 -13.59 -7.25
CA ILE A 76 -1.02 -13.13 -6.26
C ILE A 76 -0.34 -12.07 -5.40
N ALA A 77 -0.77 -10.82 -5.52
CA ALA A 77 -0.23 -9.68 -4.79
C ALA A 77 -1.11 -9.28 -3.61
N LYS A 78 -0.51 -9.02 -2.44
CA LYS A 78 -1.20 -8.50 -1.25
C LYS A 78 -0.29 -7.58 -0.44
N VAL A 79 -0.84 -6.51 0.12
CA VAL A 79 -0.11 -5.65 1.06
C VAL A 79 0.22 -6.41 2.34
N SER A 80 1.50 -6.41 2.71
CA SER A 80 2.00 -7.02 3.95
C SER A 80 2.11 -6.02 5.10
N LYS A 81 2.43 -4.75 4.80
CA LYS A 81 2.49 -3.65 5.77
C LYS A 81 2.28 -2.29 5.13
N ILE A 82 1.89 -1.31 5.94
CA ILE A 82 1.85 0.10 5.57
C ILE A 82 2.68 0.91 6.57
N VAL A 83 3.63 1.69 6.06
CA VAL A 83 4.42 2.64 6.86
C VAL A 83 3.91 4.05 6.60
N TRP A 84 3.53 4.74 7.66
CA TRP A 84 3.04 6.10 7.63
C TRP A 84 4.11 7.06 8.10
N GLN A 85 4.42 8.07 7.29
CA GLN A 85 5.20 9.23 7.69
C GLN A 85 4.20 10.33 8.03
N MET A 86 4.19 10.82 9.27
CA MET A 86 3.11 11.69 9.74
C MET A 86 3.40 13.19 9.53
N GLY A 87 4.53 13.53 8.93
CA GLY A 87 4.92 14.93 8.68
C GLY A 87 5.40 15.71 9.90
N ASP A 88 5.24 15.17 11.12
CA ASP A 88 5.79 15.71 12.36
C ASP A 88 7.15 15.09 12.75
N GLY A 89 7.73 14.30 11.85
CA GLY A 89 8.94 13.50 12.06
C GLY A 89 8.68 12.08 12.57
N SER A 90 7.43 11.74 12.91
CA SER A 90 7.06 10.40 13.38
C SER A 90 6.80 9.43 12.23
N PHE A 91 7.14 8.17 12.46
CA PHE A 91 6.83 7.04 11.60
C PHE A 91 5.97 6.03 12.34
N VAL A 92 4.91 5.54 11.71
CA VAL A 92 4.04 4.49 12.27
C VAL A 92 3.97 3.32 11.30
N THR A 93 4.35 2.13 11.75
CA THR A 93 4.22 0.90 10.95
C THR A 93 2.97 0.15 11.38
N CYS A 94 2.06 -0.08 10.43
CA CYS A 94 0.83 -0.81 10.65
C CYS A 94 0.85 -2.14 9.87
N VAL A 95 0.64 -3.23 10.59
CA VAL A 95 0.42 -4.56 10.01
C VAL A 95 -1.08 -4.73 9.85
N GLY A 96 -1.56 -4.61 8.61
CA GLY A 96 -2.98 -4.59 8.30
C GLY A 96 -3.47 -3.26 7.71
N PRO A 97 -4.76 -3.18 7.32
CA PRO A 97 -5.33 -1.99 6.70
C PRO A 97 -5.73 -0.92 7.73
N GLY A 98 -5.57 -1.18 9.04
CA GLY A 98 -6.09 -0.35 10.12
C GLY A 98 -7.55 -0.67 10.48
N THR A 99 -8.05 -0.06 11.56
CA THR A 99 -9.42 -0.25 12.06
C THR A 99 -10.26 0.99 11.77
N PRO A 100 -11.37 0.88 11.01
CA PRO A 100 -12.28 2.00 10.81
C PRO A 100 -12.87 2.49 12.13
N TYR A 101 -12.80 3.81 12.35
CA TYR A 101 -13.42 4.44 13.51
C TYR A 101 -14.95 4.44 13.37
N LYS A 102 -15.66 3.86 14.34
CA LYS A 102 -17.13 3.74 14.34
C LYS A 102 -17.82 4.66 15.36
N GLY A 103 -17.08 5.63 15.92
CA GLY A 103 -17.55 6.44 17.04
C GLY A 103 -17.28 5.75 18.37
N SER A 104 -16.50 6.41 19.23
CA SER A 104 -16.30 6.06 20.64
C SER A 104 -16.57 7.30 21.47
N SER A 105 -17.14 7.14 22.66
CA SER A 105 -17.32 8.23 23.63
C SER A 105 -16.00 8.70 24.24
N ASP A 106 -14.94 7.91 24.09
CA ASP A 106 -13.69 8.07 24.82
C ASP A 106 -12.55 8.45 23.87
N MET A 107 -11.46 9.05 24.42
CA MET A 107 -10.16 9.25 23.76
C MET A 107 -9.44 7.90 23.53
N ALA A 108 -10.15 6.94 22.94
CA ALA A 108 -9.67 5.59 22.70
C ALA A 108 -8.55 5.60 21.66
N GLU A 109 -7.48 4.87 21.97
CA GLU A 109 -6.44 4.57 21.00
C GLU A 109 -6.96 3.60 19.93
N SER A 110 -6.38 3.69 18.73
CA SER A 110 -6.71 2.74 17.67
C SER A 110 -6.26 1.34 18.06
N PRO A 111 -7.11 0.30 17.90
CA PRO A 111 -6.74 -1.07 18.23
C PRO A 111 -5.60 -1.62 17.36
N THR A 112 -5.36 -1.04 16.18
CA THR A 112 -4.43 -1.59 15.18
C THR A 112 -3.43 -0.57 14.64
N CYS A 113 -3.87 0.67 14.41
CA CYS A 113 -3.08 1.66 13.69
C CYS A 113 -3.53 3.08 14.05
N GLY A 114 -2.70 3.81 14.77
CA GLY A 114 -3.01 5.16 15.21
C GLY A 114 -1.78 6.00 15.48
N HIS A 115 -1.99 7.32 15.55
CA HIS A 115 -0.98 8.32 15.85
C HIS A 115 -1.56 9.40 16.76
N ARG A 116 -0.70 10.10 17.50
CA ARG A 116 -1.10 11.25 18.31
C ARG A 116 -0.10 12.38 18.11
N TYR A 117 -0.54 13.45 17.48
CA TYR A 117 0.27 14.65 17.30
C TYR A 117 0.47 15.36 18.64
N SER A 118 1.71 15.75 18.93
CA SER A 118 2.08 16.53 20.11
C SER A 118 2.24 18.03 19.84
N LYS A 119 2.26 18.43 18.57
CA LYS A 119 2.45 19.82 18.12
C LYS A 119 1.46 20.18 17.02
N THR A 120 1.19 21.48 16.90
CA THR A 120 0.35 22.00 15.81
C THR A 120 1.08 21.94 14.48
N SER A 121 0.33 21.84 13.38
CA SER A 121 0.87 21.91 12.03
C SER A 121 1.17 23.35 11.57
N ALA A 122 0.94 24.37 12.41
CA ALA A 122 1.07 25.77 12.02
C ALA A 122 2.49 26.14 11.55
N GLY A 123 3.51 25.49 12.11
CA GLY A 123 4.92 25.67 11.71
C GLY A 123 5.37 24.80 10.53
N ALA A 124 4.53 23.90 10.03
CA ALA A 124 4.86 23.06 8.88
C ALA A 124 4.69 23.84 7.56
N PRO A 125 5.37 23.46 6.46
CA PRO A 125 5.16 24.04 5.15
C PRO A 125 3.67 24.04 4.76
N GLY A 126 3.14 25.20 4.38
CA GLY A 126 1.70 25.36 4.08
C GLY A 126 0.77 25.25 5.28
N GLY A 127 1.29 25.25 6.51
CA GLY A 127 0.50 25.16 7.75
C GLY A 127 -0.13 23.79 8.00
N ARG A 128 0.33 22.75 7.31
CA ARG A 128 -0.25 21.39 7.33
C ARG A 128 0.86 20.34 7.41
N TYR A 129 0.59 19.23 8.08
CA TYR A 129 1.47 18.06 8.00
C TYR A 129 1.21 17.30 6.71
N SER A 130 2.28 16.98 5.98
CA SER A 130 2.23 16.04 4.85
C SER A 130 2.32 14.63 5.39
N VAL A 131 1.31 13.83 5.11
CA VAL A 131 1.21 12.43 5.54
C VAL A 131 1.40 11.53 4.34
N THR A 132 2.38 10.64 4.39
CA THR A 132 2.71 9.70 3.31
C THR A 132 2.49 8.28 3.81
N ALA A 133 1.60 7.53 3.15
CA ALA A 133 1.35 6.12 3.41
C ALA A 133 2.06 5.26 2.36
N THR A 134 3.01 4.44 2.79
CA THR A 134 3.79 3.55 1.92
C THR A 134 3.40 2.09 2.17
N SER A 135 2.72 1.46 1.20
CA SER A 135 2.45 0.02 1.23
C SER A 135 3.60 -0.79 0.65
N THR A 136 4.00 -1.84 1.36
CA THR A 136 4.79 -2.94 0.82
C THR A 136 3.86 -4.06 0.38
N TRP A 137 3.91 -4.41 -0.90
CA TRP A 137 3.20 -5.55 -1.48
C TRP A 137 4.11 -6.76 -1.51
N THR A 138 3.62 -7.88 -1.01
CA THR A 138 4.23 -9.20 -1.17
C THR A 138 3.47 -9.93 -2.27
N ILE A 139 4.21 -10.43 -3.26
CA ILE A 139 3.64 -11.10 -4.43
C ILE A 139 4.20 -12.50 -4.53
N ASP A 140 3.35 -13.50 -4.31
CA ASP A 140 3.70 -14.90 -4.54
C ASP A 140 3.34 -15.29 -5.98
N TRP A 141 4.24 -15.98 -6.67
CA TRP A 141 3.98 -16.46 -8.03
C TRP A 141 4.43 -17.90 -8.23
N GLN A 142 3.76 -18.58 -9.16
CA GLN A 142 4.10 -19.94 -9.56
C GLN A 142 3.74 -20.21 -11.03
N GLY A 143 4.55 -21.02 -11.70
CA GLY A 143 4.34 -21.46 -13.07
C GLY A 143 5.62 -21.92 -13.76
N GLY A 144 5.48 -22.74 -14.81
CA GLY A 144 6.64 -23.27 -15.55
C GLY A 144 7.56 -24.16 -14.71
N GLY A 145 7.03 -24.81 -13.66
CA GLY A 145 7.81 -25.62 -12.72
C GLY A 145 8.63 -24.82 -11.71
N GLN A 146 8.44 -23.50 -11.64
CA GLN A 146 9.11 -22.61 -10.71
C GLN A 146 8.09 -21.83 -9.88
N SER A 147 8.55 -21.31 -8.75
CA SER A 147 7.82 -20.37 -7.91
C SER A 147 8.80 -19.36 -7.30
N GLY A 148 8.27 -18.26 -6.80
CA GLY A 148 9.06 -17.24 -6.14
C GLY A 148 8.21 -16.13 -5.56
N GLN A 149 8.89 -15.13 -5.00
CA GLN A 149 8.27 -13.95 -4.44
C GLN A 149 8.84 -12.69 -5.10
N LEU A 150 7.98 -11.71 -5.35
CA LEU A 150 8.35 -10.35 -5.74
C LEU A 150 7.89 -9.37 -4.65
N GLU A 151 8.50 -8.19 -4.63
CA GLU A 151 8.10 -7.09 -3.75
C GLU A 151 7.85 -5.83 -4.57
N GLU A 152 6.75 -5.14 -4.28
CA GLU A 152 6.43 -3.85 -4.90
C GLU A 152 6.13 -2.82 -3.82
N ILE A 153 6.59 -1.58 -4.03
CA ILE A 153 6.34 -0.46 -3.12
C ILE A 153 5.43 0.54 -3.81
N ARG A 154 4.34 0.93 -3.13
CA ARG A 154 3.42 1.97 -3.60
C ARG A 154 3.15 2.96 -2.49
N GLN A 155 2.91 4.21 -2.86
CA GLN A 155 2.69 5.29 -1.90
C GLN A 155 1.50 6.16 -2.29
N SER A 156 0.88 6.75 -1.28
CA SER A 156 -0.17 7.77 -1.40
C SER A 156 0.10 8.87 -0.38
N ASP A 157 -0.23 10.10 -0.76
CA ASP A 157 -0.03 11.28 0.09
C ASP A 157 -1.37 11.94 0.44
N THR A 158 -1.42 12.54 1.63
CA THR A 158 -2.51 13.40 2.07
C THR A 158 -1.98 14.50 2.97
N GLN A 159 -2.80 15.51 3.27
CA GLN A 159 -2.41 16.62 4.15
C GLN A 159 -3.44 16.86 5.23
N VAL A 160 -2.96 17.06 6.45
CA VAL A 160 -3.80 17.28 7.62
C VAL A 160 -3.45 18.59 8.33
N ALA A 161 -4.48 19.30 8.80
CA ALA A 161 -4.31 20.44 9.69
C ALA A 161 -4.45 19.96 11.13
N VAL A 162 -3.48 20.27 11.98
CA VAL A 162 -3.49 19.92 13.40
C VAL A 162 -3.43 21.20 14.22
N GLY A 163 -4.48 21.47 14.98
CA GLY A 163 -4.60 22.64 15.84
C GLY A 163 -4.79 22.27 17.31
N GLU A 164 -4.77 23.27 18.19
CA GLU A 164 -5.16 23.09 19.59
C GLU A 164 -6.65 23.33 19.77
N LEU A 165 -7.26 22.68 20.77
CA LEU A 165 -8.60 23.05 21.22
C LEU A 165 -8.53 24.41 21.90
N GLN A 166 -9.01 25.44 21.22
CA GLN A 166 -9.17 26.76 21.80
C GLN A 166 -10.52 26.81 22.53
N VAL A 167 -10.49 26.88 23.85
CA VAL A 167 -11.68 27.19 24.64
C VAL A 167 -11.81 28.72 24.66
N VAL A 168 -12.78 29.24 23.92
CA VAL A 168 -13.16 30.65 24.05
C VAL A 168 -13.91 30.80 25.37
N ARG A 169 -13.39 31.62 26.28
CA ARG A 169 -14.02 31.95 27.55
C ARG A 169 -14.70 33.31 27.47
#